data_AF-A0A3D5PWL9-F1
#
_entry.id   AF-A0A3D5PWL9-F1
#
_cell.length_a   1.000
_cell.length_b   1.000
_cell.length_c   1.000
_cell.angle_alpha   90.00
_cell.angle_beta   90.00
_cell.angle_gamma   90.00
#
_symmetry.space_group_name_H-M   'P 1'
#
loop_
_entity.id
_entity.type
_entity.pdbx_description
1 polymer ?
#
loop_
_entity_poly.entity_id
_entity_poly.type
_entity_poly.pdbx_seq_one_letter_code
_entity_poly.pdbx_strand_id
1 'polypeptide(L)'
;MNHMDGFLIYGKKQPSFWTGGEEYRFHLGTAVLRTAQMERGNSDRLCRLLPPERPLSVLDATFGQGGDSTVMSWFLGKEGNVTSLEKSTVLYEIGRVGLSSFDGGNERITKALRRIHL
;
A
#
# COMPACT_ATOMS: atom_id res chain seq x y z
N MET A 1 -5.88 2.55 -33.72
CA MET A 1 -5.93 3.87 -33.02
C MET A 1 -5.47 3.64 -31.60
N ASN A 2 -4.41 4.31 -31.14
CA ASN A 2 -4.05 4.30 -29.71
C ASN A 2 -5.15 5.04 -28.95
N HIS A 3 -5.99 4.31 -28.21
CA HIS A 3 -6.86 4.92 -27.23
C HIS A 3 -5.97 5.29 -26.05
N MET A 4 -5.84 6.59 -25.73
CA MET A 4 -5.23 6.98 -24.46
C MET A 4 -6.26 6.78 -23.35
N ASP A 5 -5.97 5.86 -22.43
CA ASP A 5 -6.87 5.50 -21.31
C ASP A 5 -6.82 6.51 -20.15
N GLY A 6 -5.80 7.38 -20.11
CA GLY A 6 -5.64 8.43 -19.10
C GLY A 6 -4.26 9.07 -19.10
N PHE A 7 -4.02 9.97 -18.14
CA PHE A 7 -2.75 10.68 -17.97
C PHE A 7 -2.16 10.42 -16.59
N LEU A 8 -0.90 9.97 -16.53
CA LEU A 8 -0.10 9.99 -15.31
C LEU A 8 0.54 11.38 -15.18
N ILE A 9 0.17 12.11 -14.12
CA ILE A 9 0.52 13.52 -13.93
C ILE A 9 1.63 13.65 -12.89
N TYR A 10 2.79 14.16 -13.30
CA TYR A 10 3.85 14.62 -12.40
C TYR A 10 3.83 16.15 -12.32
N GLY A 11 3.73 16.69 -11.11
CA GLY A 11 3.71 18.14 -10.88
C GLY A 11 4.34 18.50 -9.55
N LYS A 12 3.94 19.64 -8.96
CA LYS A 12 4.41 20.06 -7.63
C LYS A 12 3.91 19.14 -6.49
N LYS A 13 2.83 18.40 -6.73
CA LYS A 13 2.26 17.42 -5.80
C LYS A 13 2.72 16.00 -6.18
N GLN A 14 2.47 15.04 -5.31
CA GLN A 14 2.67 13.61 -5.60
C GLN A 14 1.94 13.20 -6.89
N PRO A 15 2.46 12.16 -7.60
CA PRO A 15 1.85 11.67 -8.83
C PRO A 15 0.37 11.33 -8.66
N SER A 16 -0.40 11.58 -9.72
CA SER A 16 -1.81 11.22 -9.80
C SER A 16 -2.14 10.69 -11.18
N PHE A 17 -3.24 9.97 -11.30
CA PHE A 17 -3.74 9.45 -12.57
C PHE A 17 -5.09 10.08 -12.88
N TRP A 18 -5.20 10.73 -14.03
CA TRP A 18 -6.45 11.29 -14.51
C TRP A 18 -7.05 10.41 -15.60
N THR A 19 -8.30 9.98 -15.43
CA THR A 19 -9.04 9.19 -16.42
C THR A 19 -10.54 9.41 -16.25
N GLY A 20 -11.30 9.41 -17.35
CA GLY A 20 -12.77 9.47 -17.29
C GLY A 20 -13.36 10.70 -16.59
N GLY A 21 -12.59 11.79 -16.44
CA GLY A 21 -12.99 12.98 -15.67
C GLY A 21 -12.66 12.92 -14.17
N GLU A 22 -12.05 11.86 -13.69
CA GLU A 22 -11.68 11.64 -12.29
C GLU A 22 -10.16 11.61 -12.09
N GLU A 23 -9.72 11.91 -10.87
CA GLU A 23 -8.31 11.86 -10.48
C GLU A 23 -8.09 10.85 -9.35
N TYR A 24 -7.26 9.85 -9.61
CA TYR A 24 -6.78 8.90 -8.62
C TYR A 24 -5.46 9.37 -8.00
N ARG A 25 -5.37 9.29 -6.67
CA ARG A 25 -4.18 9.58 -5.87
C ARG A 25 -3.97 8.46 -4.86
N PHE A 26 -2.73 8.31 -4.39
CA PHE A 26 -2.43 7.34 -3.35
C PHE A 26 -3.29 7.58 -2.09
N HIS A 27 -3.97 6.55 -1.62
CA HIS A 27 -4.71 6.55 -0.38
C HIS A 27 -4.70 5.16 0.24
N LEU A 28 -4.69 5.09 1.57
CA LEU A 28 -4.64 3.81 2.28
C LEU A 28 -5.99 3.07 2.33
N GLY A 29 -7.08 3.73 1.92
CA GLY A 29 -8.42 3.14 1.91
C GLY A 29 -8.76 2.45 3.24
N THR A 30 -9.20 1.19 3.17
CA THR A 30 -9.58 0.40 4.35
C THR A 30 -8.39 -0.04 5.21
N ALA A 31 -7.15 0.09 4.76
CA ALA A 31 -5.99 -0.32 5.56
C ALA A 31 -5.94 0.45 6.89
N VAL A 32 -6.28 1.75 6.89
CA VAL A 32 -6.37 2.57 8.12
C VAL A 32 -7.33 1.97 9.14
N LEU A 33 -8.52 1.54 8.68
CA LEU A 33 -9.53 0.93 9.55
C LEU A 33 -9.05 -0.44 10.05
N ARG A 34 -8.46 -1.25 9.17
CA ARG A 34 -7.98 -2.61 9.52
C ARG A 34 -6.85 -2.56 10.54
N THR A 35 -5.88 -1.65 10.36
CA THR A 35 -4.80 -1.46 11.34
C THR A 35 -5.33 -0.88 12.65
N ALA A 36 -6.27 0.07 12.62
CA ALA A 36 -6.88 0.60 13.84
C ALA A 36 -7.66 -0.47 14.62
N GLN A 37 -8.33 -1.40 13.94
CA GLN A 37 -8.98 -2.54 14.60
C GLN A 37 -7.95 -3.46 15.26
N MET A 38 -6.83 -3.74 14.58
CA MET A 38 -5.74 -4.52 15.19
C MET A 38 -5.06 -3.80 16.37
N GLU A 39 -4.95 -2.47 16.36
CA GLU A 39 -4.50 -1.70 17.53
C GLU A 39 -5.40 -1.88 18.75
N ARG A 40 -6.71 -2.10 18.52
CA ARG A 40 -7.69 -2.38 19.58
C ARG A 40 -7.73 -3.85 20.01
N GLY A 41 -6.83 -4.69 19.50
CA GLY A 41 -6.75 -6.11 19.82
C GLY A 41 -7.68 -7.00 18.98
N ASN A 42 -8.41 -6.45 18.00
CA ASN A 42 -9.19 -7.25 17.07
C ASN A 42 -8.28 -7.91 16.03
N SER A 43 -8.66 -9.07 15.52
CA SER A 43 -7.85 -9.80 14.54
C SER A 43 -8.26 -9.48 13.12
N ASP A 44 -7.29 -9.25 12.24
CA ASP A 44 -7.53 -9.09 10.79
C ASP A 44 -7.66 -10.46 10.10
N ARG A 45 -8.51 -10.56 9.07
CA ARG A 45 -8.78 -11.83 8.39
C ARG A 45 -7.60 -12.29 7.53
N LEU A 46 -6.95 -11.37 6.82
CA LEU A 46 -5.79 -11.69 5.99
C LEU A 46 -4.60 -12.08 6.86
N CYS A 47 -4.31 -11.28 7.90
CA CYS A 47 -3.17 -11.55 8.77
C CYS A 47 -3.29 -12.87 9.53
N ARG A 48 -4.51 -13.33 9.83
CA ARG A 48 -4.77 -14.64 10.44
C ARG A 48 -4.39 -15.83 9.56
N LEU A 49 -4.28 -15.63 8.25
CA LEU A 49 -3.86 -16.68 7.31
C LEU A 49 -2.34 -16.77 7.18
N LEU A 50 -1.59 -15.79 7.73
CA LEU A 50 -0.13 -15.83 7.68
C LEU A 50 0.41 -16.87 8.67
N PRO A 51 1.49 -17.58 8.31
CA PRO A 51 2.16 -18.50 9.21
C PRO A 51 2.64 -17.80 10.50
N PRO A 52 2.59 -18.49 11.65
CA PRO A 52 3.01 -17.93 12.94
C PRO A 52 4.53 -17.73 13.05
N GLU A 53 5.33 -18.42 12.24
CA GLU A 53 6.79 -18.39 12.29
C GLU A 53 7.36 -17.00 11.98
N ARG A 54 8.49 -16.66 12.62
CA ARG A 54 9.21 -15.40 12.47
C ARG A 54 10.72 -15.65 12.34
N PRO A 55 11.44 -14.88 11.49
CA PRO A 55 10.93 -13.81 10.64
C PRO A 55 10.11 -14.33 9.45
N LEU A 56 9.18 -13.52 8.93
CA LEU A 56 8.34 -13.88 7.78
C LEU A 56 8.46 -12.88 6.62
N SER A 57 8.77 -13.39 5.44
CA SER A 57 8.72 -12.63 4.19
C SER A 57 7.45 -12.96 3.41
N VAL A 58 6.75 -11.93 2.92
CA VAL A 58 5.53 -12.07 2.11
C VAL A 58 5.75 -11.47 0.73
N LEU A 59 5.32 -12.20 -0.31
CA LEU A 59 5.22 -11.69 -1.66
C LEU A 59 3.75 -11.35 -1.97
N ASP A 60 3.42 -10.07 -2.08
CA ASP A 60 2.15 -9.58 -2.60
C ASP A 60 2.27 -9.41 -4.13
N ALA A 61 1.86 -10.42 -4.89
CA ALA A 61 1.94 -10.38 -6.35
C ALA A 61 0.89 -9.45 -7.01
N THR A 62 0.05 -8.78 -6.21
CA THR A 62 -1.10 -7.99 -6.66
C THR A 62 -1.22 -6.72 -5.84
N PHE A 63 -0.14 -5.92 -5.77
CA PHE A 63 -0.07 -4.71 -4.95
C PHE A 63 -1.33 -3.83 -5.07
N GLY A 64 -1.77 -3.56 -6.31
CA GLY A 64 -2.93 -2.75 -6.60
C GLY A 64 -2.79 -1.36 -6.01
N GLN A 65 -3.59 -1.07 -4.98
CA GLN A 65 -3.55 0.21 -4.27
C GLN A 65 -2.69 0.17 -2.98
N GLY A 66 -2.08 -0.98 -2.67
CA GLY A 66 -1.19 -1.16 -1.52
C GLY A 66 -1.87 -1.39 -0.17
N GLY A 67 -3.19 -1.56 -0.14
CA GLY A 67 -3.95 -1.77 1.09
C GLY A 67 -3.56 -3.04 1.85
N ASP A 68 -3.56 -4.18 1.17
CA ASP A 68 -3.19 -5.48 1.78
C ASP A 68 -1.70 -5.52 2.15
N SER A 69 -0.82 -5.06 1.27
CA SER A 69 0.60 -4.86 1.57
C SER A 69 0.83 -4.02 2.83
N THR A 70 0.07 -2.93 3.01
CA THR A 70 0.12 -2.09 4.22
C THR A 70 -0.32 -2.84 5.46
N VAL A 71 -1.43 -3.56 5.38
CA VAL A 71 -1.97 -4.33 6.52
C VAL A 71 -1.01 -5.43 6.95
N MET A 72 -0.44 -6.18 6.00
CA MET A 72 0.55 -7.23 6.29
C MET A 72 1.83 -6.64 6.87
N SER A 73 2.39 -5.58 6.26
CA SER A 73 3.59 -4.91 6.77
C SER A 73 3.39 -4.35 8.18
N TRP A 74 2.20 -3.80 8.45
CA TRP A 74 1.84 -3.29 9.77
C TRP A 74 1.77 -4.41 10.81
N PHE A 75 1.14 -5.54 10.45
CA PHE A 75 0.96 -6.70 11.33
C PHE A 75 2.30 -7.39 11.64
N LEU A 76 3.16 -7.58 10.65
CA LEU A 76 4.46 -8.22 10.81
C LEU A 76 5.46 -7.37 11.59
N GLY A 77 5.27 -6.05 11.62
CA GLY A 77 6.14 -5.15 12.35
C GLY A 77 7.59 -5.25 11.86
N LYS A 78 8.54 -5.38 12.80
CA LYS A 78 9.97 -5.55 12.49
C LYS A 78 10.36 -7.00 12.21
N GLU A 79 9.48 -7.96 12.45
CA GLU A 79 9.75 -9.39 12.30
C GLU A 79 9.32 -9.93 10.92
N GLY A 80 9.03 -9.04 9.98
CA GLY A 80 8.75 -9.44 8.61
C GLY A 80 8.87 -8.30 7.62
N ASN A 81 8.83 -8.69 6.35
CA ASN A 81 8.93 -7.79 5.21
C ASN A 81 7.88 -8.18 4.16
N VAL A 82 7.40 -7.18 3.43
CA VAL A 82 6.48 -7.38 2.31
C VAL A 82 7.18 -6.88 1.06
N THR A 83 7.34 -7.77 0.09
CA THR A 83 7.70 -7.42 -1.28
C THR A 83 6.43 -7.46 -2.12
N SER A 84 6.16 -6.40 -2.85
CA SER A 84 4.93 -6.23 -3.62
C SER A 84 5.27 -6.08 -5.09
N LEU A 85 4.45 -6.65 -5.97
CA LEU A 85 4.59 -6.54 -7.42
C LEU A 85 3.38 -5.81 -7.98
N GLU A 86 3.62 -4.87 -8.89
CA GLU A 86 2.58 -4.18 -9.63
C GLU A 86 2.94 -4.12 -11.12
N LYS A 87 2.02 -4.60 -11.96
CA LYS A 87 2.20 -4.61 -13.42
C LYS A 87 1.82 -3.27 -14.05
N SER A 88 0.82 -2.59 -13.49
CA SER A 88 0.37 -1.29 -13.97
C SER A 88 1.38 -0.22 -13.62
N THR A 89 2.04 0.36 -14.64
CA THR A 89 2.98 1.48 -14.46
C THR A 89 2.35 2.64 -13.67
N VAL A 90 1.06 2.89 -13.88
CA VAL A 90 0.32 3.95 -13.19
C VAL A 90 0.21 3.68 -11.69
N LEU A 91 -0.23 2.48 -11.30
CA LEU A 91 -0.36 2.12 -9.89
C LEU A 91 1.00 1.95 -9.22
N TYR A 92 1.99 1.44 -9.96
CA TYR A 92 3.37 1.34 -9.50
C TYR A 92 3.94 2.72 -9.13
N GLU A 93 3.86 3.70 -10.03
CA GLU A 93 4.43 5.03 -9.80
C GLU A 93 3.73 5.78 -8.66
N ILE A 94 2.39 5.73 -8.62
CA ILE A 94 1.60 6.34 -7.55
C ILE A 94 1.88 5.63 -6.22
N GLY A 95 1.91 4.29 -6.23
CA GLY A 95 2.21 3.46 -5.06
C GLY A 95 3.60 3.71 -4.52
N ARG A 96 4.63 3.70 -5.36
CA ARG A 96 6.04 3.89 -4.99
C ARG A 96 6.24 5.23 -4.28
N VAL A 97 5.71 6.32 -4.83
CA VAL A 97 5.79 7.64 -4.20
C VAL A 97 4.91 7.71 -2.96
N GLY A 98 3.70 7.15 -3.00
CA GLY A 98 2.81 7.07 -1.85
C GLY A 98 3.44 6.38 -0.65
N LEU A 99 4.00 5.18 -0.86
CA LEU A 99 4.69 4.40 0.16
C LEU A 99 5.90 5.12 0.76
N SER A 100 6.61 5.94 -0.01
CA SER A 100 7.81 6.65 0.46
C SER A 100 7.53 8.01 1.08
N SER A 101 6.38 8.63 0.80
CA SER A 101 6.10 10.03 1.18
C SER A 101 4.79 10.26 1.91
N PHE A 102 3.88 9.29 1.96
CA PHE A 102 2.65 9.40 2.75
C PHE A 102 2.98 9.59 4.23
N ASP A 103 2.34 10.59 4.83
CA ASP A 103 2.33 10.85 6.26
C ASP A 103 0.89 11.17 6.68
N GLY A 104 0.28 10.21 7.39
CA GLY A 104 -1.09 10.31 7.87
C GLY A 104 -1.19 10.67 9.36
N GLY A 105 -0.10 11.12 9.98
CA GLY A 105 -0.06 11.44 11.42
C GLY A 105 -0.07 10.21 12.35
N ASN A 106 -0.06 8.99 11.81
CA ASN A 106 0.12 7.75 12.59
C ASN A 106 1.49 7.14 12.27
N GLU A 107 2.41 7.27 13.22
CA GLU A 107 3.80 6.82 13.05
C GLU A 107 3.92 5.31 12.79
N ARG A 108 3.02 4.49 13.36
CA ARG A 108 3.05 3.04 13.19
C ARG A 108 2.68 2.62 11.78
N ILE A 109 1.64 3.24 11.21
CA ILE A 109 1.28 3.09 9.79
C ILE A 109 2.41 3.62 8.92
N THR A 110 2.93 4.83 9.18
CA THR A 110 4.03 5.40 8.39
C THR A 110 5.24 4.45 8.36
N LYS A 111 5.65 3.91 9.51
CA LYS A 111 6.72 2.90 9.60
C LYS A 111 6.39 1.63 8.81
N ALA A 112 5.13 1.19 8.78
CA ALA A 112 4.71 0.04 7.97
C ALA A 112 4.86 0.30 6.48
N LEU A 113 4.46 1.48 6.00
CA LEU A 113 4.62 1.86 4.59
C LEU A 113 6.09 1.86 4.17
N ARG A 114 6.99 2.40 5.00
CA ARG A 114 8.42 2.46 4.71
C ARG A 114 9.13 1.10 4.67
N ARG A 115 8.49 0.03 5.17
CA ARG A 115 9.04 -1.35 5.12
C ARG A 115 8.62 -2.13 3.88
N ILE A 116 7.65 -1.64 3.10
CA ILE A 116 7.19 -2.31 1.89
C ILE A 116 8.22 -2.07 0.79
N HIS A 117 8.64 -3.14 0.12
CA HIS A 117 9.42 -3.07 -1.10
C HIS A 117 8.48 -3.26 -2.29
N LEU A 118 8.17 -2.16 -2.99
CA LEU A 118 7.37 -2.16 -4.21
C LEU A 118 8.27 -1.95 -5.43
#